data_AF-A0A854CJ01-F1
#
_entry.id   AF-A0A854CJ01-F1
#
_cell.length_a   1.000
_cell.length_b   1.000
_cell.length_c   1.000
_cell.angle_alpha   90.00
_cell.angle_beta   90.00
_cell.angle_gamma   90.00
#
_symmetry.space_group_name_H-M   'P 1'
#
loop_
_entity.id
_entity.type
_entity.pdbx_description
1 polymer ?
#
loop_
_entity_poly.entity_id
_entity_poly.type
_entity_poly.pdbx_seq_one_letter_code
_entity_poly.pdbx_strand_id
1 'polypeptide(L)'
;LKEGLKLISANADVALAAGKTLHLAVAGGASVTIEGGNITVACPGTITVHASKKSFVGPVQQAYPLPAFAKSVCIPCLLQAMGKGHALSPVNG
;
A
#
# COMPACT_ATOMS: atom_id res chain seq x y z
N LEU A 1 -3.09 25.92 -35.08
CA LEU A 1 -3.77 24.69 -34.65
C LEU A 1 -2.82 23.96 -33.71
N LYS A 2 -3.21 23.66 -32.47
CA LYS A 2 -2.36 22.89 -31.54
C LYS A 2 -2.47 21.41 -31.94
N GLU A 3 -1.42 20.86 -32.51
CA GLU A 3 -1.36 19.44 -32.85
C GLU A 3 -1.26 18.60 -31.57
N GLY A 4 -2.06 17.53 -31.49
CA GLY A 4 -2.00 16.60 -30.37
C GLY A 4 -0.80 15.68 -30.50
N LEU A 5 0.01 15.58 -29.44
CA LEU A 5 1.12 14.64 -29.37
C LEU A 5 0.58 13.21 -29.22
N LYS A 6 0.90 12.34 -30.17
CA LYS A 6 0.58 10.91 -30.12
C LYS A 6 1.86 10.09 -29.95
N LEU A 7 1.89 9.25 -28.92
CA LEU A 7 2.95 8.25 -28.71
C LEU A 7 2.34 6.88 -29.00
N ILE A 8 2.92 6.16 -29.96
CA ILE A 8 2.45 4.84 -30.39
C ILE A 8 3.66 3.91 -30.46
N SER A 9 3.52 2.71 -29.92
CA SER A 9 4.48 1.62 -30.15
C SER A 9 3.84 0.57 -31.05
N ALA A 10 4.60 0.10 -32.03
CA ALA A 10 4.11 -0.87 -33.01
C ALA A 10 4.17 -2.33 -32.50
N ASN A 11 5.06 -2.62 -31.54
CA ASN A 11 5.41 -4.01 -31.20
C ASN A 11 5.62 -4.27 -29.70
N ALA A 12 5.72 -3.24 -28.85
CA ALA A 12 6.08 -3.37 -27.43
C ALA A 12 5.45 -2.29 -26.54
N ASP A 13 5.73 -2.30 -25.24
CA ASP A 13 5.24 -1.31 -24.29
C ASP A 13 5.84 0.09 -24.50
N VAL A 14 5.06 1.11 -24.12
CA VAL A 14 5.55 2.50 -24.03
C VAL A 14 5.89 2.78 -22.56
N ALA A 15 7.19 2.90 -22.27
CA ALA A 15 7.66 3.25 -20.93
C ALA A 15 7.99 4.75 -20.85
N LEU A 16 7.41 5.44 -19.86
CA LEU A 16 7.79 6.80 -19.49
C LEU A 16 8.43 6.76 -18.10
N ALA A 17 9.68 7.23 -18.01
CA ALA A 17 10.43 7.32 -16.76
C ALA A 17 10.88 8.77 -16.53
N ALA A 18 10.83 9.21 -15.28
CA ALA A 18 11.32 10.52 -14.86
C ALA A 18 12.17 10.35 -13.60
N GLY A 19 13.28 11.09 -13.50
CA GLY A 19 14.19 10.99 -12.35
C GLY A 19 13.63 11.58 -11.05
N LYS A 20 12.59 12.43 -11.13
CA LYS A 20 11.99 13.07 -9.95
C LYS A 20 10.47 13.15 -10.04
N THR A 21 9.96 13.78 -11.09
CA THR A 21 8.53 14.03 -11.28
C THR A 21 8.09 13.75 -12.70
N LEU A 22 6.97 13.06 -12.84
CA LEU A 22 6.29 12.86 -14.12
C LEU A 22 4.96 13.61 -14.07
N HIS A 23 4.89 14.78 -14.73
CA HIS A 23 3.74 15.68 -14.67
C HIS A 23 3.10 15.81 -16.05
N LEU A 24 1.90 15.23 -16.21
CA LEU A 24 1.09 15.37 -17.41
C LEU A 24 -0.04 16.34 -17.11
N ALA A 25 -0.08 17.48 -17.79
CA ALA A 25 -1.14 18.47 -17.61
C ALA A 25 -1.79 18.86 -18.93
N VAL A 26 -3.09 19.12 -18.86
CA VAL A 26 -3.89 19.61 -19.98
C VAL A 26 -4.19 21.09 -19.73
N ALA A 27 -4.36 21.87 -20.81
CA ALA A 27 -4.69 23.29 -20.72
C ALA A 27 -5.96 23.60 -19.90
N GLY A 28 -6.85 22.60 -19.74
CA GLY A 28 -8.06 22.69 -18.91
C GLY A 28 -7.85 22.52 -17.41
N GLY A 29 -6.61 22.52 -16.92
CA GLY A 29 -6.28 22.50 -15.48
C GLY A 29 -6.27 21.11 -14.83
N ALA A 30 -6.59 20.05 -15.58
CA ALA A 30 -6.41 18.69 -15.12
C ALA A 30 -4.94 18.25 -15.26
N SER A 31 -4.42 17.57 -14.24
CA SER A 31 -3.06 17.02 -14.25
C SER A 31 -2.96 15.66 -13.54
N VAL A 32 -1.99 14.88 -13.98
CA VAL A 32 -1.55 13.63 -13.34
C VAL A 32 -0.07 13.79 -13.01
N THR A 33 0.26 13.68 -11.73
CA THR A 33 1.62 13.81 -11.23
C THR A 33 2.05 12.52 -10.56
N ILE A 34 3.18 11.98 -10.97
CA ILE A 34 3.82 10.84 -10.32
C ILE A 34 5.12 11.35 -9.71
N GLU A 35 5.19 11.33 -8.38
CA GLU A 35 6.33 11.81 -7.61
C GLU A 35 6.48 10.99 -6.32
N GLY A 36 7.71 10.62 -5.97
CA GLY A 36 8.01 10.02 -4.66
C GLY A 36 7.22 8.73 -4.36
N GLY A 37 6.84 7.98 -5.39
CA GLY A 37 6.01 6.76 -5.25
C GLY A 37 4.51 7.00 -5.13
N ASN A 38 4.06 8.26 -5.13
CA ASN A 38 2.65 8.63 -5.10
C ASN A 38 2.13 9.02 -6.49
N ILE A 39 0.84 8.77 -6.71
CA ILE A 39 0.11 9.17 -7.91
C ILE A 39 -0.95 10.19 -7.48
N THR A 40 -0.82 11.41 -7.98
CA THR A 40 -1.75 12.52 -7.70
C THR A 40 -2.51 12.87 -8.97
N VAL A 41 -3.83 12.75 -8.93
CA VAL A 41 -4.72 13.16 -10.03
C VAL A 41 -5.47 14.41 -9.58
N ALA A 42 -5.19 15.54 -10.23
CA ALA A 42 -5.86 16.82 -9.98
C ALA A 42 -6.77 17.15 -11.17
N CYS A 43 -8.00 17.57 -10.90
CA CYS A 43 -8.92 18.05 -11.93
C CYS A 43 -9.83 19.12 -11.33
N PRO A 44 -10.06 20.24 -12.02
CA PRO A 44 -11.13 21.17 -11.64
C PRO A 44 -12.48 20.51 -11.90
N GLY A 45 -13.13 20.02 -10.84
CA GLY A 45 -14.44 19.36 -10.89
C GLY A 45 -14.38 17.88 -10.53
N THR A 46 -15.22 17.09 -11.18
CA THR A 46 -15.42 15.67 -10.83
C THR A 46 -14.43 14.77 -11.59
N ILE A 47 -13.75 13.88 -10.86
CA ILE A 47 -12.91 12.83 -11.46
C ILE A 47 -13.80 11.62 -11.76
N THR A 48 -14.13 11.41 -13.03
CA THR A 48 -14.89 10.23 -13.47
C THR A 48 -13.91 9.15 -13.92
N VAL A 49 -13.84 8.04 -13.18
CA VAL A 49 -12.96 6.93 -13.53
C VAL A 49 -13.79 5.77 -14.05
N HIS A 50 -13.70 5.49 -15.35
CA HIS A 50 -14.33 4.32 -15.97
C HIS A 50 -13.37 3.13 -15.89
N ALA A 51 -13.62 2.20 -14.97
CA ALA A 51 -12.79 1.01 -14.79
C ALA A 51 -13.65 -0.19 -14.35
N SER A 52 -13.43 -1.36 -14.96
CA SER A 52 -14.10 -2.62 -14.59
C SER A 52 -13.70 -3.13 -13.20
N LYS A 53 -12.57 -2.65 -12.66
CA LYS A 53 -12.11 -2.98 -11.31
C LYS A 53 -11.41 -1.76 -10.71
N LYS A 54 -11.81 -1.34 -9.51
CA LYS A 54 -11.09 -0.39 -8.67
C LYS A 54 -10.65 -1.08 -7.40
N SER A 55 -9.44 -1.63 -7.39
CA SER A 55 -8.87 -2.21 -6.17
C SER A 55 -7.99 -1.18 -5.47
N PHE A 56 -8.56 -0.46 -4.52
CA PHE A 56 -7.81 0.31 -3.54
C PHE A 56 -7.63 -0.61 -2.33
N VAL A 57 -6.71 -1.58 -2.43
CA VAL A 57 -6.44 -2.51 -1.33
C VAL A 57 -5.64 -1.74 -0.29
N GLY A 58 -6.32 -1.23 0.73
CA GLY A 58 -5.66 -0.70 1.92
C GLY A 58 -4.82 -1.78 2.61
N PRO A 59 -3.94 -1.40 3.55
CA PRO A 59 -3.14 -2.38 4.30
C PRO A 59 -4.07 -3.41 4.93
N VAL A 60 -3.92 -4.69 4.55
CA VAL A 60 -4.65 -5.78 5.19
C VAL A 60 -4.07 -5.94 6.59
N GLN A 61 -4.86 -5.64 7.63
CA GLN A 61 -4.51 -6.09 8.97
C GLN A 61 -4.65 -7.61 8.98
N GLN A 62 -3.53 -8.30 8.79
CA GLN A 62 -3.48 -9.71 9.05
C GLN A 62 -3.38 -9.88 10.55
N ALA A 63 -4.46 -10.37 11.18
CA ALA A 63 -4.41 -10.81 12.56
C ALA A 63 -3.36 -11.91 12.65
N TYR A 64 -2.17 -11.57 13.16
CA TYR A 64 -1.17 -12.57 13.49
C TYR A 64 -1.73 -13.37 14.66
N PRO A 65 -2.07 -14.67 14.50
CA PRO A 65 -2.54 -15.45 15.62
C PRO A 65 -1.40 -15.51 16.64
N LEU A 66 -1.61 -14.89 17.79
CA LEU A 66 -0.70 -15.07 18.92
C LEU A 66 -0.64 -16.58 19.22
N PRO A 67 0.55 -17.14 19.47
CA PRO A 67 0.68 -18.56 19.79
C PRO A 67 -0.20 -18.88 20.99
N ALA A 68 -1.06 -19.89 20.85
CA ALA A 68 -1.92 -20.34 21.94
C ALA A 68 -1.04 -20.87 23.09
N PHE A 69 -1.13 -20.25 24.25
CA PHE A 69 -0.39 -20.67 25.44
C PHE A 69 -0.85 -22.08 25.88
N ALA A 70 0.11 -22.90 26.31
CA ALA A 70 -0.18 -24.22 26.87
C ALA A 70 -0.98 -24.07 28.17
N LYS A 71 -2.24 -24.53 28.17
CA LYS A 71 -3.14 -24.48 29.34
C LYS A 71 -2.76 -25.44 30.47
N SER A 72 -1.81 -26.35 30.21
CA SER A 72 -1.38 -27.38 31.15
C SER A 72 0.15 -27.44 31.19
N VAL A 73 0.77 -26.47 31.85
CA VAL A 73 2.19 -26.50 32.21
C VAL A 73 2.32 -26.76 33.70
N CYS A 74 3.37 -27.48 34.11
CA CYS A 74 3.71 -27.67 35.51
C CYS A 74 3.84 -26.32 36.23
N ILE A 75 3.21 -26.17 37.40
CA ILE A 75 3.32 -24.98 38.27
C ILE A 75 4.77 -24.54 38.48
N PRO A 76 5.75 -25.44 38.79
CA PRO A 76 7.14 -25.01 38.94
C PRO A 76 7.76 -24.48 37.64
N CYS A 77 7.36 -25.05 36.50
CA CYS A 77 7.85 -24.65 35.19
C CYS A 77 7.31 -23.27 34.78
N LEU A 78 6.07 -22.97 35.18
CA LEU A 78 5.46 -21.65 35.01
C LEU A 78 6.19 -20.58 35.84
N LEU A 79 6.42 -20.83 37.12
CA LEU A 79 7.12 -19.90 38.01
C LEU A 79 8.56 -19.64 37.53
N GLN A 80 9.25 -20.67 37.05
CA GLN A 80 10.58 -20.51 36.46
C GLN A 80 10.54 -19.70 35.16
N ALA A 81 9.50 -19.88 34.34
CA ALA A 81 9.33 -19.12 33.11
C ALA A 81 9.05 -17.62 33.39
N MET A 82 8.28 -17.33 34.45
CA MET A 82 8.02 -15.96 34.93
C MET A 82 9.28 -15.29 35.46
N GLY A 83 10.06 -15.97 36.32
CA GLY A 83 11.29 -15.42 36.90
C GLY A 83 12.39 -15.14 35.87
N LYS A 84 12.36 -15.81 34.72
CA LYS A 84 13.29 -15.61 33.60
C LYS A 84 12.76 -14.68 32.51
N GLY A 85 11.56 -14.11 32.66
CA GLY A 85 11.00 -13.15 31.70
C GLY A 85 10.75 -13.73 30.32
N HIS A 86 10.41 -15.02 30.22
CA HIS A 86 10.15 -15.63 28.92
C HIS A 86 8.90 -15.05 28.27
N ALA A 87 8.93 -14.87 26.95
CA ALA A 87 7.82 -14.36 26.14
C ALA A 87 6.53 -15.21 26.23
N LEU A 88 6.62 -16.40 26.83
CA LEU A 88 5.50 -17.31 27.06
C LEU A 88 4.89 -17.19 28.47
N SER A 89 5.38 -16.24 29.28
CA SER A 89 4.81 -15.96 30.60
C SER A 89 3.42 -15.34 30.44
N PRO A 90 2.38 -15.85 31.14
CA PRO A 90 1.08 -15.22 31.13
C PRO A 90 1.22 -13.82 31.72
N VAL A 91 0.97 -12.80 30.89
CA VAL A 91 0.64 -11.47 31.38
C VAL A 91 -0.84 -11.53 31.75
N ASN A 92 -1.14 -11.36 33.04
CA ASN A 92 -2.51 -11.34 33.53
C ASN A 92 -3.31 -10.27 32.75
N GLY A 93 -4.53 -10.64 32.35
CA GLY A 93 -5.61 -9.69 32.12
C GLY A 93 -6.16 -9.22 33.45
#